data_AF-A0A7K3NM87-F1
#
_entry.id   AF-A0A7K3NM87-F1
#
_cell.length_a   1.000
_cell.length_b   1.000
_cell.length_c   1.000
_cell.angle_alpha   90.00
_cell.angle_beta   90.00
_cell.angle_gamma   90.00
#
_symmetry.space_group_name_H-M   'P 1'
#
loop_
_entity.id
_entity.type
_entity.pdbx_description
1 polymer ?
#
loop_
_entity_poly.entity_id
_entity_poly.type
_entity_poly.pdbx_seq_one_letter_code
_entity_poly.pdbx_strand_id
1 'polypeptide(L)'
;MDYETPLRICLVDGPFRPFLISRGHEVLHLAPPQGVHDIAALLAKHGFTPDILLHTETLGRKVILRGVENLSCQTAFWSVDTHVNSHWQVHYAALFDAAFTTQKHLAPLFARGGREAFWLPWFGTARPFRPFAGRGTEVGFVGRMGEGRPVREQFATLLRRRFDARLASELSFTAMQDFYDDTRLAPNEALFGELNFRLFEAVSSGSLCFTPRTPGLGDLFCDGREVVGYDNGCELAQRLRFYQGHPDLAQALARAGHAALAARHLAEHRGEAWLAALPEAPGRARGDAARLSFALALLGLFETGLFGGLVPEVEADLARLSTDTAAAGGLVRLWRLGGRRDRMLTLCAGMAANRIDDPLLLATAAMAALSAGAFPLARALARGKVRPFAGAGQGGDPRRAVDSPRDICLFAAGIFREAGRVVRPGLVFEADRLVPQTVVEALIVAHTLDERDTGILVALDAALEPFRGTEPTRLGILSSLSLQSGRNWRWPLRLALVNARMFRLDEAAQELALARTLAEEAGEGKRFAAMRDRLFPEAVPEM
;
A
#
# COMPACT_ATOMS: atom_id res chain seq x y z
N MET A 1 6.37 9.67 31.17
CA MET A 1 7.67 10.37 31.12
C MET A 1 7.37 11.82 30.82
N ASP A 2 7.96 12.74 31.57
CA ASP A 2 7.86 14.16 31.27
C ASP A 2 8.93 14.50 30.22
N TYR A 3 8.52 14.68 28.96
CA TYR A 3 9.42 14.95 27.83
C TYR A 3 10.00 16.38 27.85
N GLU A 4 9.73 17.17 28.91
CA GLU A 4 10.40 18.45 29.15
C GLU A 4 11.82 18.30 29.71
N THR A 5 12.19 17.10 30.18
CA THR A 5 13.57 16.80 30.61
C THR A 5 14.46 16.40 29.43
N PRO A 6 15.76 16.75 29.43
CA PRO A 6 16.70 16.27 28.41
C PRO A 6 16.73 14.73 28.38
N LEU A 7 16.57 14.17 27.18
CA LEU A 7 16.54 12.72 26.94
C LEU A 7 17.67 12.34 26.00
N ARG A 8 18.10 11.08 26.07
CA ARG A 8 19.05 10.46 25.16
C ARG A 8 18.29 9.70 24.09
N ILE A 9 18.23 10.23 22.87
CA ILE A 9 17.40 9.68 21.80
C ILE A 9 18.29 9.10 20.70
N CYS A 10 18.12 7.83 20.39
CA CYS A 10 18.74 7.17 19.25
C CYS A 10 17.78 7.20 18.06
N LEU A 11 18.17 7.88 16.99
CA LEU A 11 17.50 7.84 15.70
C LEU A 11 18.24 6.86 14.78
N VAL A 12 17.57 5.78 14.38
CA VAL A 12 18.02 4.96 13.25
C VAL A 12 17.29 5.47 12.03
N ASP A 13 17.99 6.28 11.25
CA ASP A 13 17.42 7.12 10.20
C ASP A 13 16.34 8.11 10.70
N GLY A 14 15.89 8.96 9.78
CA GLY A 14 14.73 9.82 9.98
C GLY A 14 15.07 11.30 10.19
N PRO A 15 14.06 12.17 10.09
CA PRO A 15 14.28 13.60 9.88
C PRO A 15 14.22 14.46 11.15
N PHE A 16 13.96 13.87 12.32
CA PHE A 16 13.65 14.65 13.54
C PHE A 16 14.87 15.20 14.29
N ARG A 17 16.09 14.89 13.85
CA ARG A 17 17.32 15.31 14.55
C ARG A 17 17.39 16.83 14.84
N PRO A 18 17.11 17.74 13.89
CA PRO A 18 17.18 19.18 14.15
C PRO A 18 16.20 19.63 15.24
N PHE A 19 14.95 19.13 15.18
CA PHE A 19 13.91 19.41 16.16
C PHE A 19 14.30 18.89 17.56
N LEU A 20 14.78 17.66 17.67
CA LEU A 20 15.14 17.10 18.98
C LEU A 20 16.30 17.84 19.64
N ILE A 21 17.29 18.28 18.85
CA ILE A 21 18.39 19.11 19.36
C ILE A 21 17.87 20.48 19.83
N SER A 22 16.93 21.10 19.11
CA SER A 22 16.37 22.40 19.53
C SER A 22 15.53 22.31 20.80
N ARG A 23 15.03 21.12 21.15
CA ARG A 23 14.38 20.82 22.45
C ARG A 23 15.36 20.43 23.57
N GLY A 24 16.67 20.41 23.29
CA GLY A 24 17.71 20.16 24.29
C GLY A 24 18.02 18.68 24.55
N HIS A 25 17.54 17.76 23.71
CA HIS A 25 17.84 16.33 23.85
C HIS A 25 19.24 15.98 23.29
N GLU A 26 19.88 14.96 23.87
CA GLU A 26 21.10 14.35 23.34
C GLU A 26 20.72 13.35 22.24
N VAL A 27 21.17 13.56 21.01
CA VAL A 27 20.73 12.74 19.85
C VAL A 27 21.88 11.99 19.21
N LEU A 28 21.82 10.65 19.25
CA LEU A 28 22.63 9.78 18.41
C LEU A 28 21.87 9.49 17.11
N HIS A 29 22.50 9.74 15.96
CA HIS A 29 21.95 9.39 14.65
C HIS A 29 22.76 8.26 14.02
N LEU A 30 22.10 7.14 13.74
CA LEU A 30 22.65 5.96 13.09
C LEU A 30 22.06 5.82 11.68
N ALA A 31 22.93 5.56 10.70
CA ALA A 31 22.55 5.29 9.31
C ALA A 31 23.33 4.07 8.79
N PRO A 32 23.09 2.86 9.33
CA PRO A 32 23.81 1.67 8.91
C PRO A 32 23.50 1.32 7.43
N PRO A 33 24.37 0.55 6.76
CA PRO A 33 24.10 0.09 5.39
C PRO A 33 22.89 -0.85 5.34
N GLN A 34 22.40 -1.15 4.14
CA GLN A 34 21.32 -2.13 3.95
C GLN A 34 21.68 -3.48 4.58
N GLY A 35 20.73 -4.11 5.28
CA GLY A 35 20.90 -5.42 5.88
C GLY A 35 20.28 -5.53 7.28
N VAL A 36 20.57 -6.66 7.93
CA VAL A 36 20.16 -6.93 9.31
C VAL A 36 21.29 -6.53 10.26
N HIS A 37 20.98 -5.73 11.28
CA HIS A 37 21.96 -5.21 12.24
C HIS A 37 21.54 -5.50 13.68
N ASP A 38 22.49 -5.93 14.51
CA ASP A 38 22.29 -6.01 15.95
C ASP A 38 22.32 -4.60 16.55
N ILE A 39 21.18 -4.15 17.08
CA ILE A 39 21.05 -2.80 17.63
C ILE A 39 21.88 -2.60 18.90
N ALA A 40 22.05 -3.64 19.73
CA ALA A 40 22.83 -3.53 20.95
C ALA A 40 24.33 -3.32 20.63
N ALA A 41 24.83 -4.03 19.61
CA ALA A 41 26.20 -3.84 19.11
C ALA A 41 26.42 -2.43 18.53
N LEU A 42 25.45 -1.91 17.78
CA LEU A 42 25.51 -0.54 17.24
C LEU A 42 25.56 0.51 18.35
N LEU A 43 24.72 0.37 19.39
CA LEU A 43 24.70 1.28 20.54
C LEU A 43 25.99 1.20 21.36
N ALA A 44 26.49 -0.02 21.63
CA ALA A 44 27.73 -0.24 22.37
C ALA A 44 28.94 0.38 21.68
N LYS A 45 29.03 0.28 20.34
CA LYS A 45 30.09 0.93 19.54
C LYS A 45 30.16 2.45 19.74
N HIS A 46 29.03 3.08 20.04
CA HIS A 46 28.93 4.53 20.25
C HIS A 46 28.90 4.92 21.74
N GLY A 47 29.00 3.95 22.67
CA GLY A 47 28.90 4.23 24.11
C GLY A 47 27.58 4.89 24.51
N PHE A 48 26.50 4.60 23.79
CA PHE A 48 25.22 5.30 23.93
C PHE A 48 24.15 4.40 24.53
N THR A 49 23.49 4.89 25.59
CA THR A 49 22.35 4.21 26.23
C THR A 49 21.13 5.10 26.05
N PRO A 50 20.22 4.76 25.12
CA PRO A 50 19.07 5.60 24.81
C PRO A 50 17.98 5.48 25.89
N ASP A 51 17.25 6.57 26.12
CA ASP A 51 15.93 6.57 26.75
C ASP A 51 14.84 6.20 25.73
N ILE A 52 15.05 6.60 24.48
CA ILE A 52 14.16 6.34 23.34
C ILE A 52 14.97 5.92 22.13
N LEU A 53 14.50 4.90 21.42
CA LEU A 53 14.94 4.57 20.06
C LEU A 53 13.79 4.74 19.08
N LEU A 54 14.00 5.54 18.03
CA LEU A 54 13.11 5.63 16.88
C LEU A 54 13.82 5.09 15.65
N HIS A 55 13.23 4.06 15.04
CA HIS A 55 13.66 3.56 13.74
C HIS A 55 12.71 4.06 12.66
N THR A 56 13.23 4.84 11.71
CA THR A 56 12.45 5.31 10.57
C THR A 56 12.81 4.48 9.35
N GLU A 57 11.81 3.89 8.71
CA GLU A 57 12.08 3.18 7.46
C GLU A 57 12.55 4.13 6.36
N THR A 58 13.44 3.63 5.50
CA THR A 58 13.76 4.27 4.22
C THR A 58 13.42 3.33 3.06
N LEU A 59 12.87 3.89 1.96
CA LEU A 59 12.41 3.08 0.83
C LEU A 59 13.56 2.42 0.07
N GLY A 60 14.69 3.11 -0.11
CA GLY A 60 15.83 2.64 -0.91
C GLY A 60 16.83 1.76 -0.16
N ARG A 61 17.00 1.94 1.16
CA ARG A 61 17.97 1.20 1.98
C ARG A 61 17.25 0.43 3.06
N LYS A 62 17.03 -0.87 2.85
CA LYS A 62 16.32 -1.71 3.83
C LYS A 62 17.23 -2.04 5.02
N VAL A 63 17.09 -1.27 6.08
CA VAL A 63 17.75 -1.50 7.38
C VAL A 63 16.77 -2.24 8.29
N ILE A 64 17.17 -3.41 8.78
CA ILE A 64 16.38 -4.21 9.72
C ILE A 64 17.19 -4.36 11.01
N LEU A 65 16.58 -4.04 12.14
CA LEU A 65 17.20 -4.14 13.46
C LEU A 65 16.80 -5.46 14.10
N ARG A 66 17.80 -6.21 14.56
CA ARG A 66 17.66 -7.39 15.41
C ARG A 66 17.90 -6.99 16.86
N GLY A 67 17.15 -7.56 17.79
CA GLY A 67 17.37 -7.38 19.23
C GLY A 67 16.71 -6.13 19.83
N VAL A 68 15.87 -5.43 19.07
CA VAL A 68 15.09 -4.27 19.57
C VAL A 68 14.22 -4.67 20.76
N GLU A 69 13.66 -5.89 20.70
CA GLU A 69 12.87 -6.51 21.74
C GLU A 69 13.64 -6.80 23.03
N ASN A 70 14.96 -6.60 23.07
CA ASN A 70 15.78 -6.82 24.26
C ASN A 70 16.26 -5.50 24.89
N LEU A 71 16.01 -4.36 24.23
CA LEU A 71 16.32 -3.05 24.81
C LEU A 71 15.44 -2.78 26.03
N SER A 72 15.98 -2.06 27.01
CA SER A 72 15.26 -1.59 28.20
C SER A 72 14.53 -0.26 27.98
N CYS A 73 14.94 0.50 26.96
CA CYS A 73 14.39 1.80 26.62
C CYS A 73 13.04 1.70 25.90
N GLN A 74 12.39 2.85 25.69
CA GLN A 74 11.19 2.93 24.86
C GLN A 74 11.58 2.83 23.38
N THR A 75 10.81 2.09 22.57
CA THR A 75 11.13 1.90 21.14
C THR A 75 9.95 2.21 20.24
N ALA A 76 10.22 2.85 19.10
CA ALA A 76 9.23 3.15 18.09
C ALA A 76 9.72 2.82 16.67
N PHE A 77 8.80 2.41 15.83
CA PHE A 77 9.01 2.24 14.39
C PHE A 77 8.10 3.17 13.60
N TRP A 78 8.68 4.02 12.75
CA TRP A 78 7.92 4.79 11.77
C TRP A 78 7.92 4.10 10.42
N SER A 79 6.82 3.43 10.13
CA SER A 79 6.52 2.78 8.86
C SER A 79 6.25 3.83 7.79
N VAL A 80 7.20 3.91 6.86
CA VAL A 80 7.13 4.72 5.65
C VAL A 80 6.62 3.86 4.50
N ASP A 81 5.85 4.44 3.57
CA ASP A 81 5.30 3.74 2.40
C ASP A 81 4.55 2.44 2.75
N THR A 82 3.73 2.52 3.81
CA THR A 82 2.92 1.40 4.30
C THR A 82 2.01 0.80 3.25
N HIS A 83 1.56 1.63 2.31
CA HIS A 83 0.71 1.27 1.18
C HIS A 83 1.36 0.27 0.21
N VAL A 84 2.67 0.01 0.29
CA VAL A 84 3.37 -1.03 -0.49
C VAL A 84 4.25 -1.96 0.36
N ASN A 85 4.43 -1.69 1.65
CA ASN A 85 5.32 -2.47 2.52
C ASN A 85 4.60 -3.16 3.69
N SER A 86 3.28 -2.97 3.83
CA SER A 86 2.53 -3.53 4.96
C SER A 86 2.61 -5.06 5.09
N HIS A 87 2.88 -5.79 4.01
CA HIS A 87 3.01 -7.24 4.03
C HIS A 87 4.16 -7.76 4.93
N TRP A 88 5.17 -6.93 5.24
CA TRP A 88 6.22 -7.26 6.20
C TRP A 88 6.26 -6.32 7.40
N GLN A 89 5.91 -5.03 7.20
CA GLN A 89 5.98 -4.02 8.27
C GLN A 89 5.08 -4.33 9.45
N VAL A 90 3.91 -4.94 9.23
CA VAL A 90 3.01 -5.28 10.35
C VAL A 90 3.67 -6.25 11.32
N HIS A 91 4.51 -7.16 10.83
CA HIS A 91 5.27 -8.08 11.65
C HIS A 91 6.47 -7.40 12.30
N TYR A 92 7.19 -6.56 11.55
CA TYR A 92 8.35 -5.85 12.08
C TYR A 92 8.00 -4.84 13.17
N ALA A 93 6.88 -4.12 13.00
CA ALA A 93 6.34 -3.18 13.97
C ALA A 93 6.06 -3.80 15.33
N ALA A 94 5.70 -5.09 15.38
CA ALA A 94 5.44 -5.80 16.64
C ALA A 94 6.68 -5.88 17.56
N LEU A 95 7.87 -5.63 17.04
CA LEU A 95 9.13 -5.61 17.80
C LEU A 95 9.35 -4.28 18.55
N PHE A 96 8.51 -3.28 18.31
CA PHE A 96 8.62 -1.94 18.88
C PHE A 96 7.44 -1.65 19.82
N ASP A 97 7.64 -0.77 20.82
CA ASP A 97 6.54 -0.43 21.73
C ASP A 97 5.43 0.32 21.00
N ALA A 98 5.83 1.23 20.11
CA ALA A 98 4.94 1.99 19.25
C ALA A 98 5.26 1.76 17.77
N ALA A 99 4.22 1.78 16.95
CA ALA A 99 4.34 1.85 15.51
C ALA A 99 3.59 3.07 14.99
N PHE A 100 4.17 3.75 14.02
CA PHE A 100 3.56 4.89 13.34
C PHE A 100 3.47 4.59 11.85
N THR A 101 2.39 5.01 11.19
CA THR A 101 2.25 4.92 9.73
C THR A 101 1.97 6.29 9.13
N THR A 102 2.46 6.53 7.93
CA THR A 102 2.09 7.73 7.15
C THR A 102 0.65 7.69 6.62
N GLN A 103 0.00 6.51 6.64
CA GLN A 103 -1.27 6.25 5.97
C GLN A 103 -2.39 5.96 6.97
N LYS A 104 -3.30 6.94 7.19
CA LYS A 104 -4.37 6.85 8.20
C LYS A 104 -5.21 5.58 8.09
N HIS A 105 -5.63 5.23 6.88
CA HIS A 105 -6.48 4.06 6.63
C HIS A 105 -5.76 2.71 6.80
N LEU A 106 -4.43 2.70 6.90
CA LEU A 106 -3.64 1.49 7.10
C LEU A 106 -3.21 1.29 8.57
N ALA A 107 -3.46 2.26 9.45
CA ALA A 107 -3.17 2.11 10.87
C ALA A 107 -3.81 0.85 11.51
N PRO A 108 -5.10 0.52 11.24
CA PRO A 108 -5.72 -0.70 11.76
C PRO A 108 -5.09 -2.00 11.24
N LEU A 109 -4.40 -1.96 10.10
CA LEU A 109 -3.78 -3.14 9.49
C LEU A 109 -2.70 -3.76 10.39
N PHE A 110 -2.04 -2.94 11.20
CA PHE A 110 -1.00 -3.38 12.14
C PHE A 110 -1.52 -4.27 13.25
N ALA A 111 -2.84 -4.29 13.53
CA ALA A 111 -3.45 -5.25 14.45
C ALA A 111 -3.14 -6.71 14.08
N ARG A 112 -2.80 -7.00 12.82
CA ARG A 112 -2.31 -8.32 12.36
C ARG A 112 -0.97 -8.73 12.96
N GLY A 113 -0.12 -7.76 13.33
CA GLY A 113 1.09 -7.95 14.12
C GLY A 113 0.84 -7.91 15.64
N GLY A 114 -0.42 -7.77 16.04
CA GLY A 114 -0.89 -7.76 17.42
C GLY A 114 -1.46 -6.44 17.90
N ARG A 115 -1.14 -5.30 17.26
CA ARG A 115 -1.51 -3.95 17.76
C ARG A 115 -1.60 -2.92 16.64
N GLU A 116 -2.53 -1.97 16.72
CA GLU A 116 -2.66 -0.89 15.72
C GLU A 116 -1.48 0.10 15.78
N ALA A 117 -1.20 0.75 14.66
CA ALA A 117 -0.23 1.84 14.58
C ALA A 117 -0.92 3.19 14.81
N PHE A 118 -0.18 4.15 15.36
CA PHE A 118 -0.58 5.55 15.36
C PHE A 118 -0.43 6.14 13.95
N TRP A 119 -1.23 7.15 13.62
CA TRP A 119 -1.07 7.88 12.36
C TRP A 119 -0.10 9.06 12.55
N LEU A 120 1.03 9.01 11.84
CA LEU A 120 2.03 10.08 11.79
C LEU A 120 2.31 10.42 10.31
N PRO A 121 1.60 11.40 9.74
CA PRO A 121 1.71 11.74 8.33
C PRO A 121 3.03 12.43 8.01
N TRP A 122 3.33 12.56 6.72
CA TRP A 122 4.41 13.40 6.22
C TRP A 122 4.27 14.86 6.67
N PHE A 123 5.32 15.63 6.43
CA PHE A 123 5.42 17.04 6.77
C PHE A 123 6.14 17.80 5.65
N GLY A 124 5.99 19.12 5.67
CA GLY A 124 6.63 20.05 4.76
C GLY A 124 7.78 20.80 5.42
N THR A 125 8.24 21.82 4.70
CA THR A 125 9.35 22.68 5.12
C THR A 125 8.87 24.12 5.18
N ALA A 126 9.32 24.88 6.18
CA ALA A 126 9.01 26.31 6.24
C ALA A 126 9.69 27.03 5.07
N ARG A 127 8.91 27.71 4.23
CA ARG A 127 9.40 28.52 3.12
C ARG A 127 8.66 29.85 3.04
N PRO A 128 9.28 30.91 2.51
CA PRO A 128 8.58 32.16 2.24
C PRO A 128 7.53 31.99 1.13
N PHE A 129 6.39 32.66 1.25
CA PHE A 129 5.39 32.68 0.19
C PHE A 129 5.80 33.64 -0.92
N ARG A 130 5.96 33.14 -2.15
CA ARG A 130 6.14 33.96 -3.36
C ARG A 130 4.82 34.16 -4.11
N PRO A 131 4.35 35.39 -4.35
CA PRO A 131 3.14 35.62 -5.15
C PRO A 131 3.23 35.05 -6.57
N PHE A 132 2.09 34.65 -7.14
CA PHE A 132 2.01 34.04 -8.48
C PHE A 132 2.53 34.96 -9.58
N ALA A 133 2.35 36.28 -9.45
CA ALA A 133 2.90 37.26 -10.39
C ALA A 133 4.44 37.17 -10.54
N GLY A 134 5.13 36.70 -9.51
CA GLY A 134 6.57 36.49 -9.54
C GLY A 134 7.00 35.12 -10.08
N ARG A 135 6.08 34.21 -10.39
CA ARG A 135 6.36 32.81 -10.76
C ARG A 135 6.28 32.62 -12.28
N GLY A 136 7.24 31.90 -12.85
CA GLY A 136 7.36 31.63 -14.28
C GLY A 136 6.70 30.34 -14.76
N THR A 137 6.47 29.37 -13.87
CA THR A 137 5.89 28.06 -14.22
C THR A 137 4.40 28.02 -13.85
N GLU A 138 3.52 27.92 -14.86
CA GLU A 138 2.06 27.85 -14.61
C GLU A 138 1.66 26.49 -14.01
N VAL A 139 1.94 25.38 -14.70
CA VAL A 139 1.71 24.01 -14.22
C VAL A 139 3.03 23.26 -14.13
N GLY A 140 3.33 22.67 -12.97
CA GLY A 140 4.61 22.01 -12.72
C GLY A 140 4.48 20.68 -11.99
N PHE A 141 5.20 19.65 -12.46
CA PHE A 141 5.27 18.34 -11.83
C PHE A 141 6.70 17.78 -11.80
N VAL A 142 7.16 17.35 -10.62
CA VAL A 142 8.46 16.67 -10.45
C VAL A 142 8.26 15.18 -10.17
N GLY A 143 8.54 14.27 -11.09
CA GLY A 143 8.31 12.85 -10.83
C GLY A 143 9.21 11.95 -11.65
N ARG A 144 9.59 10.82 -11.06
CA ARG A 144 10.26 9.75 -11.80
C ARG A 144 9.27 9.10 -12.75
N MET A 145 9.59 9.18 -14.04
CA MET A 145 8.92 8.45 -15.13
C MET A 145 9.74 7.20 -15.46
N GLY A 146 9.14 6.18 -16.06
CA GLY A 146 9.83 4.97 -16.49
C GLY A 146 9.27 3.68 -15.87
N GLU A 147 10.07 2.62 -15.97
CA GLU A 147 9.68 1.25 -15.63
C GLU A 147 8.99 1.14 -14.26
N GLY A 148 7.82 0.48 -14.25
CA GLY A 148 7.02 0.26 -13.04
C GLY A 148 6.09 1.41 -12.64
N ARG A 149 5.99 2.50 -13.42
CA ARG A 149 5.08 3.65 -13.14
C ARG A 149 4.16 4.03 -14.32
N PRO A 150 3.45 3.09 -14.97
CA PRO A 150 2.67 3.38 -16.18
C PRO A 150 1.56 4.43 -15.98
N VAL A 151 0.92 4.45 -14.80
CA VAL A 151 -0.09 5.46 -14.46
C VAL A 151 0.50 6.87 -14.42
N ARG A 152 1.73 7.01 -13.91
CA ARG A 152 2.43 8.30 -13.83
C ARG A 152 2.86 8.81 -15.20
N GLU A 153 3.19 7.91 -16.11
CA GLU A 153 3.48 8.28 -17.52
C GLU A 153 2.24 8.82 -18.22
N GLN A 154 1.06 8.22 -17.97
CA GLN A 154 -0.21 8.73 -18.48
C GLN A 154 -0.57 10.08 -17.85
N PHE A 155 -0.37 10.23 -16.53
CA PHE A 155 -0.52 11.50 -15.82
C PHE A 155 0.35 12.60 -16.43
N ALA A 156 1.64 12.34 -16.62
CA ALA A 156 2.58 13.27 -17.24
C ALA A 156 2.19 13.62 -18.68
N THR A 157 1.69 12.63 -19.44
CA THR A 157 1.22 12.83 -20.81
C THR A 157 -0.01 13.73 -20.85
N LEU A 158 -0.99 13.52 -19.97
CA LEU A 158 -2.15 14.38 -19.81
C LEU A 158 -1.73 15.83 -19.51
N LEU A 159 -0.86 16.02 -18.52
CA LEU A 159 -0.36 17.34 -18.12
C LEU A 159 0.37 18.06 -19.26
N ARG A 160 1.25 17.37 -19.97
CA ARG A 160 1.98 17.96 -21.09
C ARG A 160 1.07 18.31 -22.26
N ARG A 161 0.15 17.42 -22.64
CA ARG A 161 -0.70 17.59 -23.82
C ARG A 161 -1.81 18.61 -23.63
N ARG A 162 -2.42 18.68 -22.44
CA ARG A 162 -3.60 19.53 -22.19
C ARG A 162 -3.29 20.80 -21.41
N PHE A 163 -2.14 20.90 -20.76
CA PHE A 163 -1.83 22.00 -19.82
C PHE A 163 -0.45 22.63 -20.01
N ASP A 164 0.31 22.23 -21.04
CA ASP A 164 1.68 22.70 -21.29
C ASP A 164 2.58 22.63 -20.04
N ALA A 165 2.38 21.57 -19.24
CA ALA A 165 3.03 21.48 -17.93
C ALA A 165 4.55 21.28 -18.07
N ARG A 166 5.30 21.98 -17.22
CA ARG A 166 6.72 21.74 -17.03
C ARG A 166 6.91 20.48 -16.21
N LEU A 167 7.65 19.51 -16.77
CA LEU A 167 7.96 18.24 -16.12
C LEU A 167 9.45 18.19 -15.76
N ALA A 168 9.76 17.69 -14.57
CA ALA A 168 11.14 17.43 -14.14
C ALA A 168 11.26 16.10 -13.40
N SER A 169 12.46 15.54 -13.33
CA SER A 169 12.79 14.29 -12.64
C SER A 169 14.23 14.34 -12.11
N GLU A 170 14.59 13.39 -11.23
CA GLU A 170 15.95 13.27 -10.66
C GLU A 170 16.55 14.56 -10.06
N LEU A 171 15.69 15.46 -9.57
CA LEU A 171 16.15 16.68 -8.90
C LEU A 171 16.64 16.36 -7.48
N SER A 172 17.67 17.08 -7.04
CA SER A 172 18.00 17.16 -5.62
C SER A 172 16.83 17.79 -4.85
N PHE A 173 16.77 17.57 -3.53
CA PHE A 173 15.70 18.15 -2.70
C PHE A 173 15.62 19.69 -2.86
N THR A 174 16.77 20.38 -2.82
CA THR A 174 16.82 21.84 -3.02
C THR A 174 16.34 22.25 -4.41
N ALA A 175 16.81 21.58 -5.47
CA ALA A 175 16.39 21.92 -6.84
C ALA A 175 14.89 21.65 -7.07
N MET A 176 14.34 20.61 -6.43
CA MET A 176 12.90 20.33 -6.45
C MET A 176 12.10 21.43 -5.73
N GLN A 177 12.61 21.92 -4.59
CA GLN A 177 11.97 23.05 -3.91
C GLN A 177 12.02 24.33 -4.75
N ASP A 178 13.16 24.65 -5.36
CA ASP A 178 13.30 25.83 -6.23
C ASP A 178 12.36 25.75 -7.44
N PHE A 179 12.15 24.54 -7.98
CA PHE A 179 11.15 24.30 -9.02
C PHE A 179 9.73 24.64 -8.54
N TYR A 180 9.36 24.23 -7.32
CA TYR A 180 8.02 24.50 -6.78
C TYR A 180 7.83 25.94 -6.31
N ASP A 181 8.88 26.62 -5.86
CA ASP A 181 8.84 28.06 -5.57
C ASP A 181 8.51 28.90 -6.81
N ASP A 182 8.83 28.38 -8.00
CA ASP A 182 8.48 28.99 -9.30
C ASP A 182 7.16 28.45 -9.91
N THR A 183 6.51 27.47 -9.29
CA THR A 183 5.30 26.81 -9.83
C THR A 183 4.03 27.37 -9.21
N ARG A 184 3.01 27.71 -10.01
CA ARG A 184 1.69 28.15 -9.52
C ARG A 184 0.77 26.98 -9.19
N LEU A 185 0.53 26.10 -10.15
CA LEU A 185 -0.36 24.95 -10.04
C LEU A 185 0.47 23.66 -10.02
N ALA A 186 0.31 22.86 -8.97
CA ALA A 186 1.11 21.67 -8.73
C ALA A 186 0.22 20.42 -8.66
N PRO A 187 -0.08 19.78 -9.80
CA PRO A 187 -0.67 18.45 -9.82
C PRO A 187 0.22 17.44 -9.09
N ASN A 188 -0.40 16.58 -8.30
CA ASN A 188 0.21 15.47 -7.59
C ASN A 188 -0.50 14.17 -7.97
N GLU A 189 0.25 13.07 -8.05
CA GLU A 189 -0.29 11.73 -8.28
C GLU A 189 0.27 10.79 -7.18
N ALA A 190 -0.56 9.87 -6.71
CA ALA A 190 -0.28 9.05 -5.54
C ALA A 190 -0.42 7.56 -5.84
N LEU A 191 0.55 6.76 -5.41
CA LEU A 191 0.53 5.32 -5.58
C LEU A 191 -0.34 4.65 -4.51
N PHE A 192 -1.21 3.71 -4.90
CA PHE A 192 -2.09 2.95 -3.99
C PHE A 192 -2.87 3.83 -2.99
N GLY A 193 -3.27 5.05 -3.40
CA GLY A 193 -4.05 5.95 -2.55
C GLY A 193 -3.27 6.50 -1.35
N GLU A 194 -1.95 6.61 -1.44
CA GLU A 194 -1.13 7.19 -0.38
C GLU A 194 -1.36 8.70 -0.19
N LEU A 195 -1.05 9.19 1.02
CA LEU A 195 -0.58 10.54 1.24
C LEU A 195 0.94 10.55 1.04
N ASN A 196 1.43 11.24 0.01
CA ASN A 196 2.84 11.31 -0.32
C ASN A 196 3.47 12.65 0.08
N PHE A 197 4.80 12.72 0.03
CA PHE A 197 5.58 13.91 0.36
C PHE A 197 5.31 15.08 -0.60
N ARG A 198 4.93 14.81 -1.85
CA ARG A 198 4.72 15.86 -2.85
C ARG A 198 3.59 16.81 -2.49
N LEU A 199 2.54 16.33 -1.84
CA LEU A 199 1.51 17.19 -1.27
C LEU A 199 2.12 18.29 -0.39
N PHE A 200 3.03 17.91 0.50
CA PHE A 200 3.64 18.83 1.46
C PHE A 200 4.69 19.72 0.80
N GLU A 201 5.50 19.21 -0.13
CA GLU A 201 6.53 19.98 -0.84
C GLU A 201 5.93 21.12 -1.69
N ALA A 202 4.87 20.82 -2.44
CA ALA A 202 4.18 21.80 -3.27
C ALA A 202 3.51 22.89 -2.43
N VAL A 203 2.79 22.48 -1.38
CA VAL A 203 2.12 23.42 -0.46
C VAL A 203 3.14 24.26 0.32
N SER A 204 4.28 23.67 0.71
CA SER A 204 5.38 24.40 1.39
C SER A 204 5.90 25.54 0.54
N SER A 205 5.97 25.34 -0.78
CA SER A 205 6.48 26.31 -1.74
C SER A 205 5.39 27.32 -2.18
N GLY A 206 4.18 27.23 -1.63
CA GLY A 206 3.07 28.12 -1.93
C GLY A 206 2.43 27.90 -3.30
N SER A 207 2.58 26.70 -3.89
CA SER A 207 1.79 26.30 -5.06
C SER A 207 0.38 25.85 -4.64
N LEU A 208 -0.61 26.00 -5.52
CA LEU A 208 -1.89 25.32 -5.36
C LEU A 208 -1.72 23.83 -5.71
N CYS A 209 -1.76 22.96 -4.71
CA CYS A 209 -1.62 21.52 -4.93
C CYS A 209 -2.95 20.87 -5.30
N PHE A 210 -2.94 20.06 -6.36
CA PHE A 210 -4.05 19.20 -6.77
C PHE A 210 -3.67 17.77 -6.41
N THR A 211 -4.43 17.10 -5.55
CA THR A 211 -4.04 15.79 -5.01
C THR A 211 -5.22 14.81 -5.01
N PRO A 212 -4.98 13.49 -5.18
CA PRO A 212 -6.04 12.51 -5.05
C PRO A 212 -6.74 12.61 -3.70
N ARG A 213 -8.07 12.49 -3.68
CA ARG A 213 -8.81 12.31 -2.43
C ARG A 213 -8.52 10.93 -1.85
N THR A 214 -7.96 10.93 -0.65
CA THR A 214 -7.62 9.72 0.10
C THR A 214 -7.92 9.91 1.59
N PRO A 215 -8.26 8.86 2.35
CA PRO A 215 -8.43 8.96 3.80
C PRO A 215 -7.23 9.62 4.48
N GLY A 216 -7.48 10.64 5.30
CA GLY A 216 -6.46 11.46 5.95
C GLY A 216 -6.22 12.82 5.27
N LEU A 217 -6.68 13.03 4.03
CA LEU A 217 -6.52 14.34 3.38
C LEU A 217 -7.27 15.44 4.13
N GLY A 218 -8.55 15.22 4.44
CA GLY A 218 -9.39 16.21 5.14
C GLY A 218 -8.96 16.50 6.59
N ASP A 219 -8.16 15.62 7.18
CA ASP A 219 -7.56 15.81 8.49
C ASP A 219 -6.31 16.72 8.43
N LEU A 220 -5.68 16.83 7.27
CA LEU A 220 -4.50 17.67 7.05
C LEU A 220 -4.89 19.01 6.43
N PHE A 221 -5.61 18.96 5.31
CA PHE A 221 -5.94 20.11 4.51
C PHE A 221 -7.43 20.14 4.17
N CYS A 222 -8.00 21.34 4.19
CA CYS A 222 -9.38 21.56 3.74
C CYS A 222 -9.46 21.56 2.20
N ASP A 223 -10.08 20.52 1.62
CA ASP A 223 -10.35 20.44 0.18
C ASP A 223 -11.22 21.62 -0.28
N GLY A 224 -10.81 22.29 -1.35
CA GLY A 224 -11.43 23.49 -1.91
C GLY A 224 -11.04 24.79 -1.22
N ARG A 225 -10.21 24.75 -0.17
CA ARG A 225 -9.72 25.95 0.54
C ARG A 225 -8.21 26.01 0.67
N GLU A 226 -7.58 24.89 1.00
CA GLU A 226 -6.13 24.79 1.25
C GLU A 226 -5.43 23.95 0.17
N VAL A 227 -6.15 22.99 -0.41
CA VAL A 227 -5.71 22.14 -1.53
C VAL A 227 -6.92 21.83 -2.41
N VAL A 228 -6.69 21.23 -3.59
CA VAL A 228 -7.76 20.77 -4.49
C VAL A 228 -7.73 19.25 -4.59
N GLY A 229 -8.77 18.59 -4.09
CA GLY A 229 -8.96 17.14 -4.21
C GLY A 229 -9.47 16.75 -5.59
N TYR A 230 -9.16 15.53 -6.02
CA TYR A 230 -9.78 14.90 -7.20
C TYR A 230 -9.87 13.37 -7.06
N ASP A 231 -10.76 12.71 -7.80
CA ASP A 231 -10.96 11.25 -7.78
C ASP A 231 -10.48 10.52 -9.06
N ASN A 232 -10.39 11.23 -10.18
CA ASN A 232 -9.96 10.73 -11.48
C ASN A 232 -9.38 11.85 -12.37
N GLY A 233 -8.83 11.48 -13.53
CA GLY A 233 -8.19 12.42 -14.46
C GLY A 233 -9.14 13.42 -15.12
N CYS A 234 -10.43 13.10 -15.28
CA CYS A 234 -11.42 14.04 -15.83
C CYS A 234 -11.64 15.22 -14.88
N GLU A 235 -11.85 14.91 -13.60
CA GLU A 235 -12.01 15.93 -12.56
C GLU A 235 -10.73 16.76 -12.39
N LEU A 236 -9.56 16.11 -12.36
CA LEU A 236 -8.28 16.83 -12.33
C LEU A 236 -8.17 17.82 -13.50
N ALA A 237 -8.48 17.38 -14.73
CA ALA A 237 -8.39 18.22 -15.91
C ALA A 237 -9.37 19.40 -15.84
N GLN A 238 -10.60 19.16 -15.38
CA GLN A 238 -11.60 20.20 -15.17
C GLN A 238 -11.15 21.24 -14.14
N ARG A 239 -10.64 20.79 -12.99
CA ARG A 239 -10.17 21.65 -11.89
C ARG A 239 -8.95 22.46 -12.32
N LEU A 240 -8.00 21.86 -13.03
CA LEU A 240 -6.83 22.59 -13.57
C LEU A 240 -7.25 23.71 -14.51
N ARG A 241 -8.11 23.43 -15.50
CA ARG A 241 -8.63 24.46 -16.42
C ARG A 241 -9.33 25.59 -15.68
N PHE A 242 -10.15 25.23 -14.69
CA PHE A 242 -10.85 26.24 -13.89
C PHE A 242 -9.86 27.19 -13.20
N TYR A 243 -8.86 26.68 -12.49
CA TYR A 243 -7.92 27.53 -11.77
C TYR A 243 -6.91 28.26 -12.65
N GLN A 244 -6.56 27.73 -13.83
CA GLN A 244 -5.80 28.48 -14.85
C GLN A 244 -6.58 29.71 -15.33
N GLY A 245 -7.91 29.60 -15.47
CA GLY A 245 -8.78 30.73 -15.81
C GLY A 245 -9.07 31.69 -14.64
N HIS A 246 -8.70 31.33 -13.41
CA HIS A 246 -8.98 32.11 -12.20
C HIS A 246 -7.74 32.20 -11.28
N PRO A 247 -6.66 32.86 -11.73
CA PRO A 247 -5.38 32.88 -11.02
C PRO A 247 -5.47 33.53 -9.62
N ASP A 248 -6.35 34.51 -9.42
CA ASP A 248 -6.56 35.14 -8.11
C ASP A 248 -7.16 34.17 -7.09
N LEU A 249 -8.16 33.38 -7.52
CA LEU A 249 -8.73 32.32 -6.69
C LEU A 249 -7.69 31.24 -6.40
N ALA A 250 -6.91 30.86 -7.41
CA ALA A 250 -5.86 29.87 -7.25
C ALA A 250 -4.79 30.32 -6.23
N GLN A 251 -4.36 31.58 -6.31
CA GLN A 251 -3.41 32.17 -5.37
C GLN A 251 -3.99 32.27 -3.96
N ALA A 252 -5.28 32.60 -3.81
CA ALA A 252 -5.93 32.67 -2.51
C ALA A 252 -5.91 31.31 -1.79
N LEU A 253 -6.26 30.23 -2.50
CA LEU A 253 -6.18 28.86 -1.97
C LEU A 253 -4.73 28.45 -1.67
N ALA A 254 -3.80 28.73 -2.58
CA ALA A 254 -2.39 28.41 -2.39
C ALA A 254 -1.80 29.09 -1.14
N ARG A 255 -2.17 30.36 -0.90
CA ARG A 255 -1.77 31.11 0.31
C ARG A 255 -2.38 30.50 1.57
N ALA A 256 -3.65 30.08 1.52
CA ALA A 256 -4.29 29.42 2.66
C ALA A 256 -3.64 28.06 2.98
N GLY A 257 -3.34 27.25 1.97
CA GLY A 257 -2.61 25.99 2.12
C GLY A 257 -1.20 26.19 2.70
N HIS A 258 -0.46 27.16 2.16
CA HIS A 258 0.88 27.53 2.64
C HIS A 258 0.87 27.91 4.13
N ALA A 259 -0.06 28.78 4.53
CA ALA A 259 -0.23 29.19 5.92
C ALA A 259 -0.62 28.02 6.84
N ALA A 260 -1.54 27.16 6.39
CA ALA A 260 -1.95 25.95 7.12
C ALA A 260 -0.78 24.98 7.32
N LEU A 261 0.05 24.79 6.30
CA LEU A 261 1.24 23.93 6.39
C LEU A 261 2.25 24.46 7.41
N ALA A 262 2.57 25.76 7.34
CA ALA A 262 3.48 26.40 8.29
C ALA A 262 2.98 26.27 9.74
N ALA A 263 1.67 26.32 9.96
CA ALA A 263 1.06 26.27 11.28
C ALA A 263 0.85 24.85 11.86
N ARG A 264 0.82 23.78 11.03
CA ARG A 264 0.38 22.44 11.48
C ARG A 264 1.19 21.26 10.95
N HIS A 265 2.00 21.47 9.91
CA HIS A 265 2.52 20.36 9.11
C HIS A 265 4.02 20.46 8.82
N LEU A 266 4.78 21.14 9.67
CA LEU A 266 6.25 21.08 9.72
C LEU A 266 6.78 19.87 10.50
N ALA A 267 8.07 19.60 10.37
CA ALA A 267 8.77 18.51 11.06
C ALA A 267 8.62 18.59 12.58
N GLU A 268 8.62 19.79 13.18
CA GLU A 268 8.47 19.96 14.62
C GLU A 268 7.10 19.45 15.10
N HIS A 269 6.03 19.71 14.35
CA HIS A 269 4.68 19.24 14.69
C HIS A 269 4.59 17.71 14.72
N ARG A 270 5.30 17.04 13.80
CA ARG A 270 5.39 15.56 13.81
C ARG A 270 6.26 15.09 14.95
N GLY A 271 7.37 15.79 15.20
CA GLY A 271 8.27 15.61 16.34
C GLY A 271 7.53 15.56 17.67
N GLU A 272 6.74 16.59 17.96
CA GLU A 272 5.90 16.68 19.16
C GLU A 272 4.84 15.58 19.19
N ALA A 273 4.15 15.33 18.07
CA ALA A 273 3.08 14.33 18.01
C ALA A 273 3.57 12.91 18.32
N TRP A 274 4.73 12.49 17.79
CA TRP A 274 5.22 11.13 18.06
C TRP A 274 5.75 10.99 19.49
N LEU A 275 6.41 12.02 20.04
CA LEU A 275 6.81 12.04 21.45
C LEU A 275 5.59 11.97 22.38
N ALA A 276 4.53 12.73 22.09
CA ALA A 276 3.31 12.73 22.87
C ALA A 276 2.54 11.40 22.81
N ALA A 277 2.62 10.67 21.70
CA ALA A 277 1.97 9.36 21.55
C ALA A 277 2.73 8.21 22.23
N LEU A 278 4.03 8.37 22.50
CA LEU A 278 4.86 7.31 23.06
C LEU A 278 4.35 6.78 24.42
N PRO A 279 3.93 7.57 25.42
CA PRO A 279 3.44 7.03 26.69
C PRO A 279 2.23 6.11 26.54
N GLU A 280 1.44 6.30 25.48
CA GLU A 280 0.28 5.49 25.14
C GLU A 280 0.67 4.23 24.36
N ALA A 281 1.98 4.02 24.14
CA ALA A 281 2.51 2.91 23.38
C ALA A 281 2.03 1.58 23.97
N PRO A 282 1.43 0.73 23.14
CA PRO A 282 0.78 -0.48 23.64
C PRO A 282 1.83 -1.53 24.08
N GLY A 283 3.09 -1.42 23.65
CA GLY A 283 4.23 -2.22 24.09
C GLY A 283 4.65 -3.30 23.07
N ARG A 284 5.90 -3.76 23.14
CA ARG A 284 6.46 -4.71 22.15
C ARG A 284 6.28 -6.19 22.49
N ALA A 285 6.31 -7.03 21.44
CA ALA A 285 6.45 -8.47 21.57
C ALA A 285 7.79 -8.85 22.24
N ARG A 286 7.82 -9.99 22.94
CA ARG A 286 9.02 -10.53 23.60
C ARG A 286 9.11 -12.05 23.37
N GLY A 287 10.29 -12.62 23.62
CA GLY A 287 10.49 -14.07 23.56
C GLY A 287 10.08 -14.67 22.21
N ASP A 288 9.29 -15.75 22.25
CA ASP A 288 8.89 -16.47 21.03
C ASP A 288 7.98 -15.66 20.11
N ALA A 289 7.12 -14.78 20.64
CA ALA A 289 6.31 -13.89 19.82
C ALA A 289 7.18 -12.90 19.03
N ALA A 290 8.25 -12.37 19.65
CA ALA A 290 9.19 -11.48 18.96
C ALA A 290 9.99 -12.24 17.88
N ARG A 291 10.46 -13.46 18.18
CA ARG A 291 11.17 -14.29 17.20
C ARG A 291 10.29 -14.61 15.99
N LEU A 292 9.03 -14.98 16.22
CA LEU A 292 8.07 -15.22 15.16
C LEU A 292 7.83 -13.97 14.31
N SER A 293 7.57 -12.83 14.94
CA SER A 293 7.38 -11.55 14.25
C SER A 293 8.59 -11.15 13.41
N PHE A 294 9.81 -11.30 13.95
CA PHE A 294 11.04 -11.03 13.22
C PHE A 294 11.21 -11.96 12.01
N ALA A 295 10.97 -13.26 12.19
CA ALA A 295 11.06 -14.25 11.11
C ALA A 295 10.01 -14.00 10.00
N LEU A 296 8.77 -13.65 10.35
CA LEU A 296 7.72 -13.33 9.38
C LEU A 296 7.98 -12.02 8.64
N ALA A 297 8.54 -11.01 9.31
CA ALA A 297 8.98 -9.77 8.67
C ALA A 297 10.07 -10.04 7.61
N LEU A 298 11.10 -10.81 7.97
CA LEU A 298 12.15 -11.18 7.02
C LEU A 298 11.62 -12.05 5.87
N LEU A 299 10.73 -13.02 6.15
CA LEU A 299 10.07 -13.79 5.10
C LEU A 299 9.33 -12.89 4.10
N GLY A 300 8.54 -11.94 4.61
CA GLY A 300 7.84 -10.97 3.76
C GLY A 300 8.80 -10.17 2.88
N LEU A 301 9.94 -9.74 3.41
CA LEU A 301 11.00 -9.08 2.65
C LEU A 301 11.64 -10.00 1.61
N PHE A 302 11.95 -11.26 1.93
CA PHE A 302 12.54 -12.21 0.99
C PHE A 302 11.61 -12.54 -0.18
N GLU A 303 10.30 -12.60 0.06
CA GLU A 303 9.30 -12.82 -0.99
C GLU A 303 9.30 -11.68 -2.03
N THR A 304 9.68 -10.45 -1.66
CA THR A 304 9.82 -9.35 -2.63
C THR A 304 11.01 -9.52 -3.59
N GLY A 305 12.00 -10.34 -3.23
CA GLY A 305 13.28 -10.43 -3.95
C GLY A 305 14.18 -9.18 -3.86
N LEU A 306 13.75 -8.12 -3.15
CA LEU A 306 14.49 -6.85 -3.02
C LEU A 306 15.37 -6.79 -1.76
N PHE A 307 15.22 -7.77 -0.87
CA PHE A 307 16.08 -7.98 0.29
C PHE A 307 17.02 -9.15 -0.02
N GLY A 308 18.24 -9.14 0.54
CA GLY A 308 19.30 -10.10 0.19
C GLY A 308 18.97 -11.57 0.44
N GLY A 309 20.00 -12.43 0.51
CA GLY A 309 19.80 -13.87 0.69
C GLY A 309 19.08 -14.26 1.99
N LEU A 310 18.45 -15.46 1.97
CA LEU A 310 17.81 -16.05 3.13
C LEU A 310 18.78 -16.12 4.33
N VAL A 311 18.31 -15.66 5.49
CA VAL A 311 19.06 -15.72 6.75
C VAL A 311 18.75 -17.06 7.42
N PRO A 312 19.73 -17.96 7.64
CA PRO A 312 19.49 -19.32 8.17
C PRO A 312 18.70 -19.35 9.47
N GLU A 313 18.87 -18.34 10.33
CA GLU A 313 18.14 -18.22 11.60
C GLU A 313 16.63 -18.15 11.41
N VAL A 314 16.14 -17.62 10.27
CA VAL A 314 14.70 -17.53 9.98
C VAL A 314 14.07 -18.93 9.83
N GLU A 315 14.75 -19.85 9.13
CA GLU A 315 14.28 -21.24 9.03
C GLU A 315 14.29 -21.91 10.41
N ALA A 316 15.38 -21.73 11.16
CA ALA A 316 15.53 -22.32 12.49
C ALA A 316 14.47 -21.82 13.48
N ASP A 317 14.18 -20.52 13.50
CA ASP A 317 13.17 -19.93 14.37
C ASP A 317 11.77 -20.40 14.02
N LEU A 318 11.40 -20.39 12.73
CA LEU A 318 10.08 -20.87 12.31
C LEU A 318 9.93 -22.38 12.57
N ALA A 319 10.98 -23.18 12.38
CA ALA A 319 10.98 -24.62 12.66
C ALA A 319 10.82 -24.91 14.16
N ARG A 320 11.53 -24.16 15.01
CA ARG A 320 11.41 -24.25 16.47
C ARG A 320 10.01 -23.92 16.96
N LEU A 321 9.33 -23.01 16.27
CA LEU A 321 8.01 -22.50 16.62
C LEU A 321 6.88 -23.18 15.84
N SER A 322 7.12 -24.28 15.12
CA SER A 322 6.17 -24.84 14.15
C SER A 322 4.86 -25.38 14.75
N THR A 323 4.72 -25.43 16.08
CA THR A 323 3.44 -25.69 16.74
C THR A 323 2.48 -24.49 16.63
N ASP A 324 3.02 -23.28 16.45
CA ASP A 324 2.27 -22.09 16.08
C ASP A 324 1.91 -22.13 14.59
N THR A 325 0.66 -21.81 14.27
CA THR A 325 0.14 -21.98 12.90
C THR A 325 0.69 -20.94 11.93
N ALA A 326 1.02 -19.74 12.41
CA ALA A 326 1.68 -18.71 11.60
C ALA A 326 3.14 -19.09 11.33
N ALA A 327 3.84 -19.68 12.31
CA ALA A 327 5.18 -20.21 12.12
C ALA A 327 5.21 -21.35 11.09
N ALA A 328 4.29 -22.31 11.21
CA ALA A 328 4.18 -23.41 10.28
C ALA A 328 3.83 -22.95 8.85
N GLY A 329 2.92 -21.97 8.71
CA GLY A 329 2.59 -21.34 7.43
C GLY A 329 3.79 -20.58 6.85
N GLY A 330 4.57 -19.92 7.71
CA GLY A 330 5.84 -19.29 7.38
C GLY A 330 6.86 -20.29 6.83
N LEU A 331 7.02 -21.46 7.45
CA LEU A 331 7.91 -22.52 6.95
C LEU A 331 7.50 -23.03 5.57
N VAL A 332 6.21 -23.29 5.36
CA VAL A 332 5.69 -23.74 4.07
C VAL A 332 6.05 -22.75 2.97
N ARG A 333 5.84 -21.45 3.22
CA ARG A 333 6.19 -20.36 2.29
C ARG A 333 7.70 -20.25 2.09
N LEU A 334 8.48 -20.27 3.16
CA LEU A 334 9.95 -20.18 3.11
C LEU A 334 10.56 -21.33 2.31
N TRP A 335 10.08 -22.56 2.50
CA TRP A 335 10.57 -23.72 1.77
C TRP A 335 10.11 -23.74 0.32
N ARG A 336 8.92 -23.23 0.00
CA ARG A 336 8.53 -22.99 -1.40
C ARG A 336 9.49 -21.98 -2.05
N LEU A 337 9.73 -20.85 -1.38
CA LEU A 337 10.62 -19.79 -1.84
C LEU A 337 12.06 -20.28 -2.07
N GLY A 338 12.58 -21.11 -1.16
CA GLY A 338 13.93 -21.69 -1.21
C GLY A 338 14.05 -22.99 -2.02
N GLY A 339 13.01 -23.42 -2.73
CA GLY A 339 13.02 -24.64 -3.56
C GLY A 339 13.13 -25.95 -2.77
N ARG A 340 12.81 -25.96 -1.47
CA ARG A 340 12.86 -27.14 -0.58
C ARG A 340 11.59 -27.98 -0.67
N ARG A 341 11.27 -28.44 -1.89
CA ARG A 341 10.00 -29.11 -2.23
C ARG A 341 9.64 -30.26 -1.30
N ASP A 342 10.57 -31.19 -1.07
CA ASP A 342 10.25 -32.42 -0.32
C ASP A 342 9.98 -32.14 1.16
N ARG A 343 10.75 -31.24 1.79
CA ARG A 343 10.51 -30.80 3.18
C ARG A 343 9.12 -30.17 3.33
N MET A 344 8.77 -29.29 2.40
CA MET A 344 7.45 -28.65 2.36
C MET A 344 6.33 -29.68 2.22
N LEU A 345 6.44 -30.62 1.27
CA LEU A 345 5.42 -31.65 1.07
C LEU A 345 5.29 -32.59 2.28
N THR A 346 6.40 -32.95 2.93
CA THR A 346 6.37 -33.75 4.18
C THR A 346 5.62 -33.02 5.29
N LEU A 347 5.89 -31.73 5.50
CA LEU A 347 5.18 -30.94 6.50
C LEU A 347 3.68 -30.83 6.18
N CYS A 348 3.33 -30.54 4.92
CA CYS A 348 1.94 -30.51 4.46
C CYS A 348 1.24 -31.87 4.64
N ALA A 349 1.92 -32.99 4.38
CA ALA A 349 1.37 -34.33 4.61
C ALA A 349 1.12 -34.59 6.11
N GLY A 350 2.03 -34.15 6.98
CA GLY A 350 1.84 -34.18 8.42
C GLY A 350 0.62 -33.37 8.88
N MET A 351 0.39 -32.19 8.29
CA MET A 351 -0.79 -31.38 8.58
C MET A 351 -2.10 -32.08 8.17
N ALA A 352 -2.11 -32.73 7.01
CA ALA A 352 -3.26 -33.49 6.53
C ALA A 352 -3.56 -34.71 7.43
N ALA A 353 -2.52 -35.41 7.88
CA ALA A 353 -2.66 -36.58 8.75
C ALA A 353 -3.16 -36.21 10.16
N ASN A 354 -2.63 -35.11 10.72
CA ASN A 354 -2.95 -34.68 12.09
C ASN A 354 -4.22 -33.82 12.21
N ARG A 355 -4.93 -33.52 11.11
CA ARG A 355 -6.19 -32.75 11.07
C ARG A 355 -6.10 -31.39 11.79
N ILE A 356 -5.19 -30.55 11.34
CA ILE A 356 -5.01 -29.18 11.87
C ILE A 356 -6.31 -28.35 11.74
N ASP A 357 -6.69 -27.61 12.80
CA ASP A 357 -7.93 -26.82 12.86
C ASP A 357 -7.74 -25.32 12.53
N ASP A 358 -6.73 -24.97 11.75
CA ASP A 358 -6.46 -23.59 11.31
C ASP A 358 -6.76 -23.42 9.80
N PRO A 359 -7.82 -22.69 9.42
CA PRO A 359 -8.20 -22.55 8.00
C PRO A 359 -7.12 -21.87 7.15
N LEU A 360 -6.44 -20.86 7.69
CA LEU A 360 -5.43 -20.08 6.94
C LEU A 360 -4.19 -20.92 6.65
N LEU A 361 -3.76 -21.73 7.62
CA LEU A 361 -2.68 -22.67 7.46
C LEU A 361 -3.04 -23.76 6.45
N LEU A 362 -4.26 -24.30 6.50
CA LEU A 362 -4.74 -25.29 5.52
C LEU A 362 -4.81 -24.73 4.11
N ALA A 363 -5.32 -23.51 3.92
CA ALA A 363 -5.33 -22.84 2.62
C ALA A 363 -3.91 -22.63 2.10
N THR A 364 -3.00 -22.17 2.95
CA THR A 364 -1.57 -22.00 2.60
C THR A 364 -0.92 -23.33 2.20
N ALA A 365 -1.11 -24.38 2.99
CA ALA A 365 -0.55 -25.71 2.74
C ALA A 365 -1.14 -26.34 1.48
N ALA A 366 -2.45 -26.18 1.23
CA ALA A 366 -3.11 -26.69 0.04
C ALA A 366 -2.59 -26.01 -1.23
N MET A 367 -2.45 -24.68 -1.21
CA MET A 367 -1.87 -23.93 -2.32
C MET A 367 -0.39 -24.27 -2.54
N ALA A 368 0.38 -24.48 -1.48
CA ALA A 368 1.77 -24.91 -1.59
C ALA A 368 1.90 -26.31 -2.19
N ALA A 369 1.11 -27.28 -1.71
CA ALA A 369 1.07 -28.64 -2.28
C ALA A 369 0.63 -28.62 -3.76
N LEU A 370 -0.37 -27.80 -4.10
CA LEU A 370 -0.83 -27.63 -5.47
C LEU A 370 0.28 -27.07 -6.37
N SER A 371 0.98 -26.02 -5.93
CA SER A 371 2.10 -25.41 -6.66
C SER A 371 3.28 -26.37 -6.90
N ALA A 372 3.36 -27.46 -6.12
CA ALA A 372 4.36 -28.51 -6.24
C ALA A 372 3.87 -29.76 -7.01
N GLY A 373 2.70 -29.67 -7.65
CA GLY A 373 2.07 -30.75 -8.42
C GLY A 373 1.44 -31.87 -7.57
N ALA A 374 1.32 -31.69 -6.26
CA ALA A 374 0.80 -32.70 -5.33
C ALA A 374 -0.72 -32.55 -5.11
N PHE A 375 -1.50 -32.60 -6.20
CA PHE A 375 -2.96 -32.40 -6.13
C PHE A 375 -3.70 -33.31 -5.12
N PRO A 376 -3.41 -34.62 -5.00
CA PRO A 376 -4.06 -35.46 -4.00
C PRO A 376 -3.88 -34.95 -2.56
N LEU A 377 -2.69 -34.43 -2.24
CA LEU A 377 -2.39 -33.85 -0.94
C LEU A 377 -3.09 -32.50 -0.75
N ALA A 378 -3.04 -31.62 -1.76
CA ALA A 378 -3.74 -30.34 -1.74
C ALA A 378 -5.24 -30.53 -1.47
N ARG A 379 -5.84 -31.51 -2.15
CA ARG A 379 -7.25 -31.90 -1.96
C ARG A 379 -7.52 -32.46 -0.58
N ALA A 380 -6.63 -33.30 -0.04
CA ALA A 380 -6.79 -33.84 1.32
C ALA A 380 -6.79 -32.72 2.39
N LEU A 381 -5.89 -31.74 2.25
CA LEU A 381 -5.83 -30.56 3.10
C LEU A 381 -7.11 -29.73 3.02
N ALA A 382 -7.60 -29.46 1.81
CA ALA A 382 -8.81 -28.66 1.62
C ALA A 382 -10.08 -29.38 2.11
N ARG A 383 -10.19 -30.71 1.91
CA ARG A 383 -11.32 -31.53 2.39
C ARG A 383 -11.43 -31.60 3.90
N GLY A 384 -10.34 -31.41 4.64
CA GLY A 384 -10.31 -31.43 6.11
C GLY A 384 -11.25 -30.41 6.78
N LYS A 385 -11.68 -29.36 6.04
CA LYS A 385 -12.53 -28.27 6.55
C LYS A 385 -13.67 -27.84 5.62
N VAL A 386 -14.11 -28.66 4.66
CA VAL A 386 -15.34 -28.36 3.90
C VAL A 386 -16.55 -28.43 4.85
N ARG A 387 -16.83 -27.33 5.56
CA ARG A 387 -18.17 -27.04 6.07
C ARG A 387 -19.00 -26.49 4.91
N PRO A 388 -20.30 -26.82 4.81
CA PRO A 388 -21.16 -26.32 3.75
C PRO A 388 -21.15 -24.79 3.73
N PHE A 389 -20.72 -24.22 2.62
CA PHE A 389 -20.73 -22.77 2.40
C PHE A 389 -22.20 -22.30 2.42
N ALA A 390 -22.57 -21.51 3.43
CA ALA A 390 -23.87 -20.87 3.50
C ALA A 390 -23.92 -19.74 2.45
N GLY A 391 -24.32 -20.08 1.23
CA GLY A 391 -24.37 -19.13 0.11
C GLY A 391 -24.45 -19.77 -1.27
N ALA A 392 -24.26 -21.09 -1.39
CA ALA A 392 -24.63 -21.80 -2.60
C ALA A 392 -26.16 -21.78 -2.72
N GLY A 393 -26.69 -21.21 -3.81
CA GLY A 393 -28.09 -21.33 -4.16
C GLY A 393 -28.57 -22.78 -4.04
N GLN A 394 -29.84 -22.95 -3.72
CA GLN A 394 -30.49 -24.25 -3.54
C GLN A 394 -30.10 -25.21 -4.69
N GLY A 395 -29.27 -26.23 -4.40
CA GLY A 395 -28.99 -27.34 -5.32
C GLY A 395 -27.55 -27.88 -5.46
N GLY A 396 -26.52 -27.28 -4.85
CA GLY A 396 -25.14 -27.79 -4.97
C GLY A 396 -24.69 -28.66 -3.78
N ASP A 397 -24.17 -29.88 -4.05
CA ASP A 397 -23.48 -30.70 -3.02
C ASP A 397 -22.19 -29.99 -2.57
N PRO A 398 -22.06 -29.63 -1.27
CA PRO A 398 -20.85 -28.98 -0.73
C PRO A 398 -19.57 -29.79 -0.95
N ARG A 399 -19.66 -31.12 -1.13
CA ARG A 399 -18.51 -32.01 -1.34
C ARG A 399 -17.90 -31.91 -2.74
N ARG A 400 -18.57 -31.26 -3.70
CA ARG A 400 -18.05 -30.95 -5.05
C ARG A 400 -17.08 -29.76 -5.10
N ALA A 401 -16.80 -29.09 -3.97
CA ALA A 401 -16.11 -27.80 -3.93
C ALA A 401 -14.57 -27.83 -4.06
N VAL A 402 -13.94 -29.01 -4.24
CA VAL A 402 -12.46 -29.16 -4.28
C VAL A 402 -12.01 -30.33 -5.20
N ASP A 403 -12.73 -30.58 -6.30
CA ASP A 403 -12.49 -31.76 -7.17
C ASP A 403 -11.49 -31.51 -8.30
N SER A 404 -11.13 -30.24 -8.54
CA SER A 404 -10.08 -29.84 -9.49
C SER A 404 -9.02 -28.92 -8.84
N PRO A 405 -7.83 -28.77 -9.46
CA PRO A 405 -6.86 -27.73 -9.12
C PRO A 405 -7.48 -26.32 -8.98
N ARG A 406 -8.35 -25.93 -9.92
CA ARG A 406 -9.08 -24.65 -9.88
C ARG A 406 -9.90 -24.51 -8.61
N ASP A 407 -10.61 -25.56 -8.20
CA ASP A 407 -11.48 -25.52 -7.03
C ASP A 407 -10.68 -25.35 -5.72
N ILE A 408 -9.45 -25.88 -5.65
CA ILE A 408 -8.54 -25.62 -4.52
C ILE A 408 -8.19 -24.13 -4.42
N CYS A 409 -7.94 -23.48 -5.56
CA CYS A 409 -7.69 -22.04 -5.60
C CYS A 409 -8.91 -21.25 -5.12
N LEU A 410 -10.12 -21.62 -5.55
CA LEU A 410 -11.37 -20.97 -5.12
C LEU A 410 -11.65 -21.18 -3.62
N PHE A 411 -11.40 -22.39 -3.11
CA PHE A 411 -11.44 -22.68 -1.68
C PHE A 411 -10.50 -21.76 -0.90
N ALA A 412 -9.22 -21.68 -1.32
CA ALA A 412 -8.23 -20.83 -0.65
C ALA A 412 -8.63 -19.35 -0.72
N ALA A 413 -9.13 -18.88 -1.87
CA ALA A 413 -9.64 -17.51 -2.02
C ALA A 413 -10.80 -17.21 -1.05
N GLY A 414 -11.70 -18.17 -0.81
CA GLY A 414 -12.76 -18.06 0.20
C GLY A 414 -12.21 -17.85 1.61
N ILE A 415 -11.26 -18.69 2.02
CA ILE A 415 -10.61 -18.59 3.34
C ILE A 415 -9.85 -17.27 3.49
N PHE A 416 -9.11 -16.84 2.46
CA PHE A 416 -8.40 -15.57 2.50
C PHE A 416 -9.36 -14.38 2.60
N ARG A 417 -10.54 -14.45 1.96
CA ARG A 417 -11.57 -13.41 2.06
C ARG A 417 -12.14 -13.31 3.47
N GLU A 418 -12.47 -14.45 4.10
CA GLU A 418 -12.95 -14.50 5.49
C GLU A 418 -11.93 -13.89 6.46
N ALA A 419 -10.64 -14.09 6.21
CA ALA A 419 -9.55 -13.49 6.97
C ALA A 419 -9.20 -12.03 6.58
N GLY A 420 -9.95 -11.42 5.65
CA GLY A 420 -9.68 -10.07 5.15
C GLY A 420 -8.36 -9.92 4.37
N ARG A 421 -7.76 -11.01 3.88
CA ARG A 421 -6.52 -11.04 3.09
C ARG A 421 -6.82 -10.93 1.60
N VAL A 422 -7.18 -9.73 1.13
CA VAL A 422 -7.62 -9.54 -0.26
C VAL A 422 -6.45 -9.31 -1.23
N VAL A 423 -5.51 -8.43 -0.85
CA VAL A 423 -4.33 -8.05 -1.65
C VAL A 423 -3.11 -7.85 -0.75
N ARG A 424 -1.90 -7.96 -1.33
CA ARG A 424 -0.62 -7.55 -0.74
C ARG A 424 0.03 -6.49 -1.64
N PRO A 425 -0.38 -5.22 -1.55
CA PRO A 425 0.23 -4.16 -2.35
C PRO A 425 1.75 -4.12 -2.18
N GLY A 426 2.45 -3.80 -3.28
CA GLY A 426 3.91 -3.72 -3.34
C GLY A 426 4.66 -5.06 -3.47
N LEU A 427 3.95 -6.19 -3.42
CA LEU A 427 4.51 -7.51 -3.72
C LEU A 427 4.00 -7.97 -5.10
N VAL A 428 4.93 -8.23 -6.02
CA VAL A 428 4.62 -8.84 -7.32
C VAL A 428 4.51 -10.36 -7.09
N PHE A 429 3.34 -10.92 -7.38
CA PHE A 429 3.10 -12.33 -7.16
C PHE A 429 3.60 -13.18 -8.33
N GLU A 430 4.53 -14.09 -8.04
CA GLU A 430 5.09 -15.06 -8.99
C GLU A 430 4.64 -16.48 -8.61
N ALA A 431 3.70 -17.07 -9.35
CA ALA A 431 3.10 -18.37 -9.02
C ALA A 431 4.12 -19.54 -8.97
N ASP A 432 5.20 -19.45 -9.74
CA ASP A 432 6.25 -20.47 -9.78
C ASP A 432 7.18 -20.45 -8.55
N ARG A 433 7.22 -19.32 -7.84
CA ARG A 433 8.15 -19.09 -6.72
C ARG A 433 7.44 -18.91 -5.38
N LEU A 434 6.23 -18.37 -5.38
CA LEU A 434 5.50 -17.96 -4.18
C LEU A 434 4.26 -18.82 -3.94
N VAL A 435 3.83 -18.91 -2.68
CA VAL A 435 2.55 -19.50 -2.30
C VAL A 435 1.51 -18.38 -2.22
N PRO A 436 0.34 -18.50 -2.85
CA PRO A 436 -0.77 -17.57 -2.65
C PRO A 436 -1.12 -17.37 -1.18
N GLN A 437 -1.26 -16.12 -0.77
CA GLN A 437 -1.63 -15.68 0.59
C GLN A 437 -2.83 -14.72 0.59
N THR A 438 -3.40 -14.45 -0.58
CA THR A 438 -4.52 -13.52 -0.74
C THR A 438 -5.56 -14.02 -1.73
N VAL A 439 -6.75 -13.43 -1.67
CA VAL A 439 -7.83 -13.65 -2.64
C VAL A 439 -7.34 -13.49 -4.06
N VAL A 440 -6.68 -12.37 -4.37
CA VAL A 440 -6.24 -12.05 -5.73
C VAL A 440 -5.18 -13.05 -6.21
N GLU A 441 -4.19 -13.39 -5.39
CA GLU A 441 -3.15 -14.35 -5.77
C GLU A 441 -3.72 -15.75 -6.05
N ALA A 442 -4.68 -16.21 -5.23
CA ALA A 442 -5.34 -17.48 -5.46
C ALA A 442 -6.19 -17.47 -6.74
N LEU A 443 -6.91 -16.38 -7.00
CA LEU A 443 -7.71 -16.23 -8.22
C LEU A 443 -6.85 -16.09 -9.49
N ILE A 444 -5.66 -15.48 -9.41
CA ILE A 444 -4.69 -15.46 -10.53
C ILE A 444 -4.32 -16.89 -10.90
N VAL A 445 -3.95 -17.72 -9.91
CA VAL A 445 -3.62 -19.14 -10.17
C VAL A 445 -4.84 -19.90 -10.70
N ALA A 446 -6.04 -19.62 -10.18
CA ALA A 446 -7.28 -20.22 -10.69
C ALA A 446 -7.51 -19.88 -12.18
N HIS A 447 -7.27 -18.63 -12.58
CA HIS A 447 -7.46 -18.19 -13.95
C HIS A 447 -6.46 -18.85 -14.91
N THR A 448 -5.20 -19.02 -14.51
CA THR A 448 -4.20 -19.75 -15.30
C THR A 448 -4.59 -21.22 -15.50
N LEU A 449 -5.31 -21.82 -14.55
CA LEU A 449 -5.79 -23.20 -14.65
C LEU A 449 -7.05 -23.35 -15.51
N ASP A 450 -7.86 -22.29 -15.65
CA ASP A 450 -9.07 -22.26 -16.47
C ASP A 450 -9.35 -20.84 -17.00
N GLU A 451 -8.74 -20.50 -18.14
CA GLU A 451 -8.84 -19.16 -18.74
C GLU A 451 -10.23 -18.86 -19.30
N ARG A 452 -11.08 -19.88 -19.49
CA ARG A 452 -12.41 -19.74 -20.09
C ARG A 452 -13.47 -19.34 -19.08
N ASP A 453 -13.20 -19.50 -17.79
CA ASP A 453 -14.12 -19.15 -16.73
C ASP A 453 -14.11 -17.64 -16.45
N THR A 454 -15.04 -16.95 -17.08
CA THR A 454 -15.24 -15.50 -16.90
C THR A 454 -15.67 -15.13 -15.48
N GLY A 455 -16.21 -16.08 -14.70
CA GLY A 455 -16.54 -15.88 -13.28
C GLY A 455 -15.31 -15.54 -12.44
N ILE A 456 -14.13 -16.07 -12.78
CA ILE A 456 -12.87 -15.75 -12.10
C ILE A 456 -12.47 -14.31 -12.37
N LEU A 457 -12.59 -13.84 -13.61
CA LEU A 457 -12.30 -12.45 -13.99
C LEU A 457 -13.24 -11.47 -13.28
N VAL A 458 -14.53 -11.79 -13.18
CA VAL A 458 -15.49 -11.00 -12.40
C VAL A 458 -15.10 -10.96 -10.92
N ALA A 459 -14.69 -12.09 -10.34
CA ALA A 459 -14.25 -12.16 -8.95
C ALA A 459 -12.94 -11.39 -8.69
N LEU A 460 -12.00 -11.40 -9.65
CA LEU A 460 -10.76 -10.62 -9.59
C LEU A 460 -11.05 -9.11 -9.62
N ASP A 461 -11.85 -8.63 -10.57
CA ASP A 461 -12.22 -7.21 -10.65
C ASP A 461 -12.93 -6.75 -9.37
N ALA A 462 -13.89 -7.53 -8.86
CA ALA A 462 -14.59 -7.23 -7.62
C ALA A 462 -13.65 -7.19 -6.40
N ALA A 463 -12.64 -8.06 -6.34
CA ALA A 463 -11.65 -8.06 -5.27
C ALA A 463 -10.70 -6.84 -5.33
N LEU A 464 -10.37 -6.37 -6.54
CA LEU A 464 -9.44 -5.28 -6.77
C LEU A 464 -10.10 -3.90 -6.67
N GLU A 465 -11.37 -3.77 -7.06
CA GLU A 465 -12.08 -2.48 -7.14
C GLU A 465 -11.97 -1.56 -5.91
N PRO A 466 -12.04 -2.05 -4.66
CA PRO A 466 -11.92 -1.19 -3.48
C PRO A 466 -10.52 -0.58 -3.28
N PHE A 467 -9.49 -1.11 -3.94
CA PHE A 467 -8.11 -0.74 -3.72
C PHE A 467 -7.61 0.15 -4.87
N ARG A 468 -7.31 1.42 -4.56
CA ARG A 468 -6.59 2.32 -5.48
C ARG A 468 -5.23 1.72 -5.84
N GLY A 469 -4.70 2.03 -7.01
CA GLY A 469 -3.44 1.50 -7.52
C GLY A 469 -3.58 0.13 -8.22
N THR A 470 -4.74 -0.51 -8.15
CA THR A 470 -5.02 -1.77 -8.85
C THR A 470 -5.56 -1.56 -10.28
N GLU A 471 -5.81 -0.30 -10.66
CA GLU A 471 -6.33 0.08 -11.96
C GLU A 471 -5.59 -0.56 -13.15
N PRO A 472 -4.24 -0.66 -13.18
CA PRO A 472 -3.54 -1.33 -14.29
C PRO A 472 -3.94 -2.79 -14.46
N THR A 473 -4.09 -3.55 -13.37
CA THR A 473 -4.53 -4.95 -13.42
C THR A 473 -6.00 -5.04 -13.83
N ARG A 474 -6.85 -4.16 -13.28
CA ARG A 474 -8.27 -4.12 -13.62
C ARG A 474 -8.53 -3.76 -15.08
N LEU A 475 -7.70 -2.91 -15.68
CA LEU A 475 -7.80 -2.53 -17.08
C LEU A 475 -7.81 -3.75 -18.01
N GLY A 476 -6.86 -4.68 -17.82
CA GLY A 476 -6.80 -5.91 -18.61
C GLY A 476 -8.01 -6.82 -18.39
N ILE A 477 -8.40 -7.01 -17.11
CA ILE A 477 -9.57 -7.83 -16.74
C ILE A 477 -10.85 -7.29 -17.37
N LEU A 478 -11.12 -5.99 -17.22
CA LEU A 478 -12.33 -5.35 -17.72
C LEU A 478 -12.36 -5.28 -19.25
N SER A 479 -11.20 -5.12 -19.91
CA SER A 479 -11.10 -5.22 -21.36
C SER A 479 -11.52 -6.61 -21.86
N SER A 480 -11.03 -7.67 -21.22
CA SER A 480 -11.43 -9.05 -21.57
C SER A 480 -12.92 -9.30 -21.32
N LEU A 481 -13.46 -8.85 -20.18
CA LEU A 481 -14.88 -8.98 -19.87
C LEU A 481 -15.78 -8.21 -20.84
N SER A 482 -15.37 -7.01 -21.24
CA SER A 482 -16.08 -6.17 -22.22
C SER A 482 -16.17 -6.88 -23.58
N LEU A 483 -15.05 -7.42 -24.08
CA LEU A 483 -14.99 -8.15 -25.35
C LEU A 483 -15.83 -9.44 -25.35
N GLN A 484 -15.81 -10.19 -24.24
CA GLN A 484 -16.48 -11.50 -24.17
C GLN A 484 -17.98 -11.40 -23.88
N SER A 485 -18.44 -10.34 -23.20
CA SER A 485 -19.83 -10.22 -22.77
C SER A 485 -20.73 -9.46 -23.75
N GLY A 486 -20.18 -8.93 -24.85
CA GLY A 486 -20.80 -8.36 -26.06
C GLY A 486 -21.90 -7.28 -25.91
N ARG A 487 -22.89 -7.51 -25.06
CA ARG A 487 -24.07 -6.66 -24.82
C ARG A 487 -24.18 -6.10 -23.39
N ASN A 488 -23.28 -6.48 -22.47
CA ASN A 488 -23.33 -5.97 -21.10
C ASN A 488 -22.61 -4.61 -20.99
N TRP A 489 -23.36 -3.53 -21.13
CA TRP A 489 -22.87 -2.14 -21.04
C TRP A 489 -22.16 -1.77 -19.73
N ARG A 490 -22.34 -2.56 -18.65
CA ARG A 490 -21.69 -2.27 -17.35
C ARG A 490 -20.17 -2.44 -17.41
N TRP A 491 -19.67 -3.34 -18.25
CA TRP A 491 -18.23 -3.54 -18.41
C TRP A 491 -17.53 -2.34 -19.05
N PRO A 492 -17.94 -1.84 -20.23
CA PRO A 492 -17.34 -0.64 -20.79
C PRO A 492 -17.55 0.59 -19.89
N LEU A 493 -18.65 0.72 -19.14
CA LEU A 493 -18.79 1.82 -18.17
C LEU A 493 -17.75 1.75 -17.03
N ARG A 494 -17.48 0.56 -16.49
CA ARG A 494 -16.46 0.38 -15.44
C ARG A 494 -15.05 0.55 -16.02
N LEU A 495 -14.83 0.09 -17.25
CA LEU A 495 -13.58 0.28 -17.98
C LEU A 495 -13.30 1.76 -18.26
N ALA A 496 -14.33 2.55 -18.60
CA ALA A 496 -14.24 4.00 -18.74
C ALA A 496 -13.75 4.67 -17.45
N LEU A 497 -14.28 4.26 -16.29
CA LEU A 497 -13.82 4.78 -14.99
C LEU A 497 -12.36 4.41 -14.71
N VAL A 498 -11.95 3.17 -15.01
CA VAL A 498 -10.55 2.74 -14.85
C VAL A 498 -9.62 3.55 -15.75
N ASN A 499 -9.98 3.74 -17.02
CA ASN A 499 -9.23 4.60 -17.94
C ASN A 499 -9.13 6.05 -17.41
N ALA A 500 -10.23 6.63 -16.91
CA ALA A 500 -10.22 7.97 -16.34
C ALA A 500 -9.31 8.06 -15.10
N ARG A 501 -9.31 7.07 -14.22
CA ARG A 501 -8.41 6.99 -13.04
C ARG A 501 -6.94 6.80 -13.44
N MET A 502 -6.68 6.21 -14.60
CA MET A 502 -5.36 6.06 -15.20
C MET A 502 -4.97 7.24 -16.11
N PHE A 503 -5.73 8.33 -16.12
CA PHE A 503 -5.48 9.53 -16.93
C PHE A 503 -5.55 9.31 -18.46
N ARG A 504 -6.19 8.22 -18.89
CA ARG A 504 -6.45 7.84 -20.29
C ARG A 504 -7.79 8.38 -20.76
N LEU A 505 -7.89 9.69 -20.88
CA LEU A 505 -9.17 10.39 -21.01
C LEU A 505 -9.87 10.13 -22.35
N ASP A 506 -9.10 9.94 -23.42
CA ASP A 506 -9.66 9.68 -24.75
C ASP A 506 -10.27 8.27 -24.80
N GLU A 507 -9.57 7.27 -24.25
CA GLU A 507 -10.10 5.91 -24.12
C GLU A 507 -11.26 5.84 -23.13
N ALA A 508 -11.24 6.64 -22.05
CA ALA A 508 -12.37 6.74 -21.15
C ALA A 508 -13.64 7.22 -21.89
N ALA A 509 -13.52 8.24 -22.75
CA ALA A 509 -14.64 8.77 -23.52
C ALA A 509 -15.19 7.73 -24.52
N GLN A 510 -14.30 6.99 -25.20
CA GLN A 510 -14.69 5.93 -26.13
C GLN A 510 -15.47 4.81 -25.44
N GLU A 511 -14.98 4.33 -24.29
CA GLU A 511 -15.65 3.29 -23.52
C GLU A 511 -16.98 3.76 -22.92
N LEU A 512 -17.06 5.04 -22.52
CA LEU A 512 -18.32 5.62 -22.05
C LEU A 512 -19.36 5.72 -23.19
N ALA A 513 -18.94 6.10 -24.40
CA ALA A 513 -19.79 6.14 -25.57
C ALA A 513 -20.31 4.75 -25.95
N LEU A 514 -19.43 3.74 -25.94
CA LEU A 514 -19.81 2.34 -26.16
C LEU A 514 -20.83 1.86 -25.11
N ALA A 515 -20.58 2.15 -23.84
CA ALA A 515 -21.50 1.80 -22.76
C ALA A 515 -22.88 2.46 -22.94
N ARG A 516 -22.93 3.72 -23.38
CA ARG A 516 -24.19 4.40 -23.68
C ARG A 516 -24.95 3.70 -24.81
N THR A 517 -24.30 3.43 -25.93
CA THR A 517 -24.92 2.75 -27.08
C THR A 517 -25.49 1.39 -26.69
N LEU A 518 -24.71 0.55 -25.99
CA LEU A 518 -25.17 -0.76 -25.52
C LEU A 518 -26.33 -0.66 -24.52
N ALA A 519 -26.35 0.37 -23.68
CA ALA A 519 -27.45 0.60 -22.74
C ALA A 519 -28.73 1.05 -23.45
N GLU A 520 -28.62 1.88 -24.50
CA GLU A 520 -29.74 2.29 -25.33
C GLU A 520 -30.35 1.11 -26.09
N GLU A 521 -29.51 0.29 -26.73
CA GLU A 521 -29.93 -0.95 -27.39
C GLU A 521 -30.61 -1.95 -26.45
N ALA A 522 -30.18 -1.98 -25.18
CA ALA A 522 -30.78 -2.81 -24.14
C ALA A 522 -32.03 -2.18 -23.47
N GLY A 523 -32.43 -0.96 -23.83
CA GLY A 523 -33.52 -0.23 -23.17
C GLY A 523 -33.21 0.18 -21.72
N GLU A 524 -31.95 0.16 -21.30
CA GLU A 524 -31.49 0.45 -19.93
C GLU A 524 -30.92 1.88 -19.77
N GLY A 525 -31.18 2.80 -20.71
CA GLY A 525 -30.60 4.16 -20.72
C GLY A 525 -30.75 4.96 -19.41
N LYS A 526 -31.89 4.85 -18.71
CA LYS A 526 -32.09 5.49 -17.39
C LYS A 526 -31.16 4.90 -16.32
N ARG A 527 -30.95 3.58 -16.34
CA ARG A 527 -30.07 2.88 -15.40
C ARG A 527 -28.60 3.20 -15.68
N PHE A 528 -28.24 3.31 -16.95
CA PHE A 528 -26.94 3.81 -17.38
C PHE A 528 -26.68 5.22 -16.86
N ALA A 529 -27.60 6.17 -17.08
CA ALA A 529 -27.44 7.55 -16.63
C ALA A 529 -27.24 7.63 -15.11
N ALA A 530 -28.07 6.94 -14.32
CA ALA A 530 -27.92 6.89 -12.87
C ALA A 530 -26.57 6.29 -12.41
N MET A 531 -26.09 5.24 -13.08
CA MET A 531 -24.81 4.62 -12.75
C MET A 531 -23.63 5.50 -13.19
N ARG A 532 -23.71 6.14 -14.35
CA ARG A 532 -22.73 7.12 -14.83
C ARG A 532 -22.60 8.27 -13.84
N ASP A 533 -23.70 8.90 -13.44
CA ASP A 533 -23.68 10.07 -12.55
C ASP A 533 -23.10 9.72 -11.17
N ARG A 534 -23.27 8.47 -10.72
CA ARG A 534 -22.61 7.97 -9.51
C ARG A 534 -21.10 7.81 -9.66
N LEU A 535 -20.62 7.37 -10.83
CA LEU A 535 -19.19 7.13 -11.09
C LEU A 535 -18.45 8.40 -11.55
N PHE A 536 -19.18 9.36 -12.13
CA PHE A 536 -18.72 10.63 -12.67
C PHE A 536 -19.63 11.77 -12.15
N PRO A 537 -19.51 12.15 -10.86
CA PRO A 537 -20.43 13.08 -10.21
C PRO A 537 -20.28 14.54 -10.67
N GLU A 538 -19.08 14.94 -11.11
CA GLU A 538 -18.92 16.22 -11.81
C GLU A 538 -19.23 16.02 -13.29
N ALA A 539 -20.08 16.90 -13.85
CA ALA A 539 -20.34 16.89 -15.29
C ALA A 539 -18.99 16.86 -16.00
N VAL A 540 -18.80 15.88 -16.88
CA VAL A 540 -17.57 15.77 -17.66
C VAL A 540 -17.82 16.46 -19.00
N PRO A 541 -17.59 17.78 -19.15
CA PRO A 541 -17.89 18.49 -20.40
C PRO A 541 -17.05 18.03 -21.59
N GLU A 542 -16.02 17.20 -21.37
CA GLU A 542 -15.08 16.70 -22.38
C GLU A 542 -15.15 15.17 -22.63
N MET A 543 -16.14 14.47 -22.05
CA MET A 543 -16.47 13.06 -22.37
C MET A 543 -17.87 12.98 -22.95
#